data_AF-V5HW81-F1
#
_entry.id   AF-V5HW81-F1
#
_cell.length_a   1.000
_cell.length_b   1.000
_cell.length_c   1.000
_cell.angle_alpha   90.00
_cell.angle_beta   90.00
_cell.angle_gamma   90.00
#
_symmetry.space_group_name_H-M   'P 1'
#
loop_
_entity.id
_entity.type
_entity.pdbx_description
1 polymer ?
#
loop_
_entity_poly.entity_id
_entity_poly.type
_entity_poly.pdbx_seq_one_letter_code
_entity_poly.pdbx_strand_id
1 'polypeptide(L)'
;MMPISSRITYPALQKDQMVSEIHAIIKKHGWDKFVLVSHSYGSVISTHLIKSYRTSSLIGPIVLVDPICFLLHLPDVAYNFTARRPVDANEHQLWYFGSKDMGVAHTLARRFSWTENIIWKEDLNLERQDGKEKGRKVTVVLSGQDLIVNTEAVRQYLLGSSQYTQNVTKNPKTLIGAGSKEEDRSWKKQWKASGLEVLWYDTLDHSQVFDSMETRQPIVKAITVYSRMG
;
A
#
# COMPACT_ATOMS: atom_id res chain seq x y z
N MET A 1 10.66 16.74 0.01
CA MET A 1 9.84 15.55 -0.33
C MET A 1 9.20 14.83 0.86
N MET A 2 9.46 15.20 2.14
CA MET A 2 8.87 14.49 3.30
C MET A 2 8.03 15.43 4.19
N PRO A 3 6.84 15.84 3.75
CA PRO A 3 5.99 16.77 4.50
C PRO A 3 5.21 16.09 5.64
N ILE A 4 5.09 14.76 5.61
CA ILE A 4 4.57 13.95 6.71
C ILE A 4 5.75 13.53 7.60
N SER A 5 6.23 14.46 8.42
CA SER A 5 7.30 14.20 9.39
C SER A 5 7.27 15.25 10.49
N SER A 6 7.71 14.90 11.70
CA SER A 6 7.85 15.84 12.82
C SER A 6 9.08 16.76 12.71
N ARG A 7 9.48 17.10 11.47
CA ARG A 7 10.60 18.00 11.17
C ARG A 7 10.07 19.23 10.45
N ILE A 8 10.64 20.39 10.76
CA ILE A 8 10.38 21.61 10.01
C ILE A 8 10.93 21.41 8.59
N THR A 9 10.02 21.33 7.62
CA THR A 9 10.33 21.07 6.22
C THR A 9 9.53 22.00 5.32
N TYR A 10 9.93 22.09 4.05
CA TYR A 10 9.11 22.76 3.05
C TYR A 10 7.75 22.06 2.89
N PRO A 11 6.70 22.79 2.47
CA PRO A 11 5.38 22.23 2.24
C PRO A 11 5.40 21.01 1.31
N ALA A 12 4.37 20.17 1.44
CA ALA A 12 4.15 19.05 0.52
C ALA A 12 4.16 19.54 -0.93
N LEU A 13 4.96 18.86 -1.76
CA LEU A 13 4.96 19.10 -3.20
C LEU A 13 3.57 18.77 -3.76
N GLN A 14 3.15 19.53 -4.77
CA GLN A 14 1.98 19.14 -5.55
C GLN A 14 2.29 17.86 -6.34
N LYS A 15 1.24 17.10 -6.67
CA LYS A 15 1.33 15.83 -7.39
C LYS A 15 2.30 15.85 -8.57
N ASP A 16 2.15 16.79 -9.50
CA ASP A 16 2.95 16.81 -10.73
C ASP A 16 4.41 17.19 -10.47
N GLN A 17 4.66 18.04 -9.47
CA GLN A 17 6.01 18.37 -9.02
C GLN A 17 6.66 17.14 -8.37
N MET A 18 5.94 16.45 -7.49
CA MET A 18 6.43 15.23 -6.84
C MET A 18 6.80 14.15 -7.85
N VAL A 19 5.95 13.91 -8.85
CA VAL A 19 6.23 12.98 -9.95
C VAL A 19 7.45 13.43 -10.74
N SER A 20 7.59 14.73 -11.02
CA SER A 20 8.73 15.27 -11.78
C SER A 20 10.05 15.10 -11.05
N GLU A 21 10.10 15.38 -9.74
CA GLU A 21 11.28 15.19 -8.90
C GLU A 21 11.69 13.71 -8.81
N ILE A 22 10.72 12.82 -8.59
CA ILE A 22 11.00 11.37 -8.54
C ILE A 22 11.47 10.86 -9.90
N HIS A 23 10.87 11.31 -10.99
CA HIS A 23 11.31 10.97 -12.34
C HIS A 23 12.72 11.48 -12.64
N ALA A 24 13.09 12.67 -12.16
CA ALA A 24 14.46 13.18 -12.28
C ALA A 24 15.47 12.29 -11.53
N ILE A 25 15.11 11.79 -10.35
CA ILE A 25 15.94 10.83 -9.60
C ILE A 25 16.09 9.53 -10.40
N ILE A 26 14.99 8.96 -10.91
CA ILE A 26 15.00 7.73 -11.71
C ILE A 26 15.90 7.89 -12.94
N LYS A 27 15.77 9.00 -13.68
CA LYS A 27 16.62 9.30 -14.84
C LYS A 27 18.08 9.46 -14.48
N LYS A 28 18.38 10.16 -13.38
CA LYS A 28 19.76 10.37 -12.91
C LYS A 28 20.47 9.06 -12.60
N HIS A 29 19.74 8.06 -12.10
CA HIS A 29 20.27 6.73 -11.82
C HIS A 29 20.21 5.76 -13.02
N GLY A 30 19.59 6.15 -14.13
CA GLY A 30 19.49 5.32 -15.34
C GLY A 30 18.62 4.06 -15.14
N TRP A 31 17.59 4.13 -14.27
CA TRP A 31 16.71 2.98 -14.05
C TRP A 31 15.57 2.94 -15.07
N ASP A 32 15.61 1.94 -15.96
CA ASP A 32 14.57 1.72 -16.96
C ASP A 32 13.36 0.94 -16.40
N LYS A 33 13.59 0.17 -15.33
CA LYS A 33 12.57 -0.55 -14.57
C LYS A 33 12.94 -0.61 -13.09
N PHE A 34 11.94 -0.56 -12.22
CA PHE A 34 12.13 -0.75 -10.78
C PHE A 34 10.92 -1.41 -10.10
N VAL A 35 11.18 -2.03 -8.95
CA VAL A 35 10.14 -2.52 -8.04
C VAL A 35 9.68 -1.34 -7.17
N LEU A 36 8.40 -1.01 -7.21
CA LEU A 36 7.84 0.06 -6.40
C LEU A 36 7.39 -0.51 -5.05
N VAL A 37 8.01 -0.08 -3.97
CA VAL A 37 7.65 -0.45 -2.61
C VAL A 37 7.20 0.79 -1.85
N SER A 38 6.03 0.74 -1.22
CA SER A 38 5.55 1.85 -0.40
C SER A 38 4.76 1.37 0.79
N HIS A 39 4.77 2.19 1.84
CA HIS A 39 4.05 1.93 3.07
C HIS A 39 3.17 3.12 3.46
N SER A 40 1.97 2.87 3.99
CA SER A 40 1.09 3.92 4.55
C SER A 40 0.90 5.09 3.56
N TYR A 41 1.16 6.33 3.99
CA TYR A 41 1.13 7.54 3.15
C TYR A 41 1.96 7.43 1.87
N GLY A 42 3.05 6.65 1.86
CA GLY A 42 3.83 6.40 0.64
C GLY A 42 2.98 5.81 -0.48
N SER A 43 1.87 5.12 -0.17
CA SER A 43 0.96 4.60 -1.17
C SER A 43 0.26 5.70 -1.98
N VAL A 44 0.11 6.90 -1.42
CA VAL A 44 -0.39 8.10 -2.13
C VAL A 44 0.59 8.55 -3.20
N ILE A 45 1.87 8.57 -2.85
CA ILE A 45 2.97 8.86 -3.79
C ILE A 45 2.99 7.79 -4.88
N SER A 46 2.85 6.52 -4.51
CA SER A 46 2.72 5.41 -5.46
C SER A 46 1.55 5.62 -6.41
N THR A 47 0.36 6.02 -5.93
CA THR A 47 -0.80 6.34 -6.78
C THR A 47 -0.44 7.40 -7.83
N HIS A 48 0.23 8.48 -7.44
CA HIS A 48 0.65 9.53 -8.36
C HIS A 48 1.61 9.04 -9.44
N LEU A 49 2.59 8.22 -9.06
CA LEU A 49 3.57 7.65 -9.99
C LEU A 49 2.93 6.62 -10.94
N ILE A 50 2.01 5.81 -10.44
CA ILE A 50 1.30 4.79 -11.22
C ILE A 50 0.39 5.45 -12.27
N LYS A 51 -0.31 6.52 -11.90
CA LYS A 51 -1.22 7.24 -12.80
C LYS A 51 -0.52 8.18 -13.78
N SER A 52 0.73 8.53 -13.55
CA SER A 52 1.48 9.43 -14.44
C SER A 52 2.04 8.71 -15.66
N TYR A 53 1.76 9.22 -16.85
CA TYR A 53 2.35 8.74 -18.11
C TYR A 53 3.90 8.78 -18.13
N ARG A 54 4.52 9.61 -17.29
CA ARG A 54 5.98 9.78 -17.22
C ARG A 54 6.68 8.62 -16.51
N THR A 55 6.00 7.98 -15.57
CA THR A 55 6.60 7.01 -14.65
C THR A 55 5.91 5.65 -14.68
N SER A 56 4.65 5.58 -15.12
CA SER A 56 3.84 4.35 -15.12
C SER A 56 4.50 3.20 -15.88
N SER A 57 5.17 3.50 -17.00
CA SER A 57 5.89 2.52 -17.82
C SER A 57 7.20 2.04 -17.18
N LEU A 58 7.79 2.78 -16.24
CA LEU A 58 9.02 2.42 -15.53
C LEU A 58 8.73 1.52 -14.32
N ILE A 59 7.50 1.51 -13.83
CA ILE A 59 7.08 0.72 -12.68
C ILE A 59 6.85 -0.74 -13.09
N GLY A 60 7.66 -1.63 -12.51
CA GLY A 60 7.53 -3.08 -12.59
C GLY A 60 6.55 -3.64 -11.54
N PRO A 61 6.94 -4.69 -10.80
CA PRO A 61 6.16 -5.18 -9.67
C PRO A 61 5.96 -4.13 -8.56
N ILE A 62 4.87 -4.25 -7.81
CA ILE A 62 4.51 -3.34 -6.72
C ILE A 62 4.35 -4.11 -5.41
N VAL A 63 4.86 -3.56 -4.31
CA VAL A 63 4.57 -4.00 -2.94
C VAL A 63 3.99 -2.82 -2.16
N LEU A 64 2.73 -2.93 -1.75
CA LEU A 64 2.05 -1.94 -0.91
C LEU A 64 1.90 -2.51 0.49
N VAL A 65 2.46 -1.85 1.51
CA VAL A 65 2.36 -2.27 2.90
C VAL A 65 1.46 -1.32 3.67
N ASP A 66 0.40 -1.84 4.30
CA ASP A 66 -0.64 -1.05 4.96
C ASP A 66 -1.07 0.20 4.16
N PRO A 67 -1.44 0.06 2.87
CA PRO A 67 -1.74 1.20 2.01
C PRO A 67 -3.01 1.93 2.42
N ILE A 68 -2.97 3.26 2.38
CA ILE A 68 -4.14 4.11 2.66
C ILE A 68 -4.89 4.55 1.39
N CYS A 69 -4.41 4.15 0.20
CA CYS A 69 -4.94 4.62 -1.08
C CYS A 69 -6.14 3.82 -1.61
N PHE A 70 -6.46 2.66 -1.02
CA PHE A 70 -7.65 1.90 -1.41
C PHE A 70 -8.88 2.40 -0.67
N LEU A 71 -10.02 2.42 -1.36
CA LEU A 71 -11.32 2.82 -0.79
C LEU A 71 -11.29 4.21 -0.11
N LEU A 72 -10.38 5.10 -0.50
CA LEU A 72 -10.16 6.40 0.15
C LEU A 72 -11.33 7.40 -0.06
N HIS A 73 -12.31 7.04 -0.88
CA HIS A 73 -13.59 7.74 -0.98
C HIS A 73 -14.55 7.43 0.18
N LEU A 74 -14.29 6.37 0.96
CA LEU A 74 -15.01 6.05 2.18
C LEU A 74 -14.50 6.91 3.35
N PRO A 75 -15.35 7.17 4.37
CA PRO A 75 -15.02 8.13 5.42
C PRO A 75 -13.95 7.63 6.40
N ASP A 76 -13.63 6.34 6.45
CA ASP A 76 -12.79 5.73 7.50
C ASP A 76 -11.45 6.46 7.68
N VAL A 77 -10.64 6.54 6.62
CA VAL A 77 -9.31 7.15 6.69
C VAL A 77 -9.41 8.65 6.99
N ALA A 78 -10.34 9.35 6.34
CA ALA A 78 -10.55 10.78 6.56
C ALA A 78 -10.96 11.09 8.00
N TYR A 79 -11.91 10.33 8.55
CA TYR A 79 -12.37 10.44 9.92
C TYR A 79 -11.25 10.10 10.92
N ASN A 80 -10.57 8.97 10.73
CA ASN A 80 -9.51 8.50 11.62
C ASN A 80 -8.34 9.49 11.71
N PHE A 81 -7.97 10.15 10.62
CA PHE A 81 -6.92 11.17 10.63
C PHE A 81 -7.39 12.54 11.10
N THR A 82 -8.59 12.99 10.74
CA THR A 82 -8.95 14.42 10.89
C THR A 82 -9.90 14.72 12.05
N ALA A 83 -10.70 13.74 12.49
CA ALA A 83 -11.83 13.99 13.39
C ALA A 83 -11.90 13.04 14.59
N ARG A 84 -11.35 11.83 14.51
CA ARG A 84 -11.40 10.85 15.60
C ARG A 84 -10.77 11.42 16.88
N ARG A 85 -11.51 11.29 17.98
CA ARG A 85 -10.98 11.57 19.32
C ARG A 85 -10.21 10.33 19.79
N PRO A 86 -8.90 10.42 20.07
CA PRO A 86 -8.12 9.27 20.51
C PRO A 86 -8.57 8.82 21.90
N VAL A 87 -8.62 7.51 22.10
CA VAL A 87 -8.91 6.87 23.40
C VAL A 87 -7.72 6.03 23.85
N ASP A 88 -7.21 5.16 22.98
CA ASP A 88 -6.10 4.27 23.29
C ASP A 88 -4.73 4.89 22.96
N ALA A 89 -3.65 4.28 23.48
CA ALA A 89 -2.30 4.82 23.36
C ALA A 89 -1.80 4.94 21.90
N ASN A 90 -2.09 3.93 21.07
CA ASN A 90 -1.78 3.94 19.63
C ASN A 90 -2.59 5.01 18.88
N GLU A 91 -3.85 5.23 19.25
CA GLU A 91 -4.66 6.32 18.69
C GLU A 91 -4.10 7.70 19.07
N HIS A 92 -3.65 7.87 20.31
CA HIS A 92 -3.00 9.10 20.74
C HIS A 92 -1.69 9.35 19.98
N GLN A 93 -0.91 8.31 19.73
CA GLN A 93 0.30 8.40 18.89
C GLN A 93 -0.05 8.85 17.47
N LEU A 94 -1.05 8.24 16.82
CA LEU A 94 -1.47 8.65 15.49
C LEU A 94 -2.05 10.07 15.50
N TRP A 95 -2.92 10.40 16.45
CA TRP A 95 -3.55 11.72 16.52
C TRP A 95 -2.51 12.82 16.66
N TYR A 96 -1.52 12.64 17.56
CA TYR A 96 -0.49 13.65 17.76
C TYR A 96 0.46 13.74 16.56
N PHE A 97 1.14 12.63 16.21
CA PHE A 97 2.21 12.62 15.21
C PHE A 97 1.71 12.52 13.76
N GLY A 98 0.57 11.88 13.54
CA GLY A 98 -0.05 11.66 12.24
C GLY A 98 -1.10 12.71 11.85
N SER A 99 -1.49 13.62 12.77
CA SER A 99 -2.53 14.61 12.47
C SER A 99 -2.30 16.01 13.02
N LYS A 100 -1.66 16.19 14.19
CA LYS A 100 -1.54 17.50 14.87
C LYS A 100 -0.22 18.21 14.66
N ASP A 101 0.83 17.51 14.22
CA ASP A 101 2.04 18.18 13.75
C ASP A 101 1.69 19.21 12.66
N MET A 102 2.28 20.41 12.71
CA MET A 102 1.91 21.52 11.84
C MET A 102 2.10 21.19 10.35
N GLY A 103 3.17 20.50 9.99
CA GLY A 103 3.44 20.11 8.59
C GLY A 103 2.48 19.03 8.11
N VAL A 104 2.18 18.07 8.98
CA VAL A 104 1.21 17.00 8.72
C VAL A 104 -0.20 17.56 8.57
N ALA A 105 -0.66 18.37 9.53
CA ALA A 105 -1.97 19.02 9.51
C ALA A 105 -2.15 19.89 8.27
N HIS A 106 -1.13 20.70 7.93
CA HIS A 106 -1.15 21.51 6.71
C HIS A 106 -1.28 20.63 5.46
N THR A 107 -0.53 19.54 5.40
CA THR A 107 -0.55 18.61 4.26
C THR A 107 -1.93 17.99 4.10
N LEU A 108 -2.48 17.40 5.16
CA LEU A 108 -3.80 16.76 5.14
C LEU A 108 -4.93 17.75 4.83
N ALA A 109 -4.88 18.96 5.38
CA ALA A 109 -5.96 19.94 5.22
C ALA A 109 -5.92 20.72 3.90
N ARG A 110 -4.74 20.93 3.30
CA ARG A 110 -4.57 21.86 2.17
C ARG A 110 -3.90 21.27 0.93
N ARG A 111 -3.20 20.16 1.07
CA ARG A 111 -2.38 19.58 -0.02
C ARG A 111 -2.72 18.12 -0.32
N PHE A 112 -3.66 17.53 0.42
CA PHE A 112 -4.10 16.16 0.24
C PHE A 112 -5.48 16.13 -0.41
N SER A 113 -5.56 15.58 -1.62
CA SER A 113 -6.84 15.35 -2.29
C SER A 113 -7.27 13.89 -2.08
N TRP A 114 -8.29 13.69 -1.24
CA TRP A 114 -8.83 12.36 -0.93
C TRP A 114 -9.22 11.56 -2.18
N THR A 115 -9.78 12.23 -3.19
CA THR A 115 -10.25 11.60 -4.43
C THR A 115 -9.12 11.31 -5.42
N GLU A 116 -8.15 12.21 -5.57
CA GLU A 116 -7.02 12.00 -6.50
C GLU A 116 -6.07 10.90 -6.02
N ASN A 117 -6.05 10.66 -4.71
CA ASN A 117 -5.18 9.70 -4.04
C ASN A 117 -5.72 8.27 -4.05
N ILE A 118 -6.97 8.06 -4.51
CA ILE A 118 -7.57 6.73 -4.66
C ILE A 118 -6.80 5.93 -5.72
N ILE A 119 -6.42 4.69 -5.42
CA ILE A 119 -5.97 3.73 -6.43
C ILE A 119 -7.06 2.68 -6.67
N TRP A 120 -7.33 2.41 -7.94
CA TRP A 120 -8.28 1.38 -8.36
C TRP A 120 -7.56 0.11 -8.83
N LYS A 121 -8.29 -1.01 -8.96
CA LYS A 121 -7.72 -2.27 -9.50
C LYS A 121 -7.21 -2.09 -10.92
N GLU A 122 -7.89 -1.26 -11.70
CA GLU A 122 -7.57 -0.97 -13.10
C GLU A 122 -6.25 -0.19 -13.21
N ASP A 123 -6.00 0.76 -12.29
CA ASP A 123 -4.72 1.49 -12.22
C ASP A 123 -3.54 0.53 -11.98
N LEU A 124 -3.78 -0.55 -11.25
CA LEU A 124 -2.79 -1.58 -10.97
C LEU A 124 -2.57 -2.54 -12.14
N ASN A 125 -3.37 -2.49 -13.20
CA ASN A 125 -3.27 -3.38 -14.37
C ASN A 125 -3.24 -4.88 -13.99
N LEU A 126 -4.10 -5.28 -13.04
CA LEU A 126 -4.14 -6.66 -12.53
C LEU A 126 -4.62 -7.67 -13.59
N GLU A 127 -5.48 -7.22 -14.50
CA GLU A 127 -6.03 -8.01 -15.62
C GLU A 127 -5.79 -7.21 -16.90
N ARG A 128 -4.92 -7.67 -17.81
CA ARG A 128 -4.82 -7.05 -19.15
C ARG A 128 -5.98 -7.56 -19.99
N GLN A 129 -6.71 -6.64 -20.63
CA GLN A 129 -7.94 -6.93 -21.39
C GLN A 129 -7.74 -7.93 -22.55
N ASP A 130 -6.51 -8.11 -22.99
CA ASP A 130 -6.19 -8.83 -24.23
C ASP A 130 -6.06 -10.34 -24.03
N GLY A 131 -6.18 -10.86 -22.80
CA GLY A 131 -6.09 -12.28 -22.46
C GLY A 131 -4.73 -12.95 -22.72
N LYS A 132 -3.77 -12.21 -23.29
CA LYS A 132 -2.48 -12.71 -23.80
C LYS A 132 -1.29 -12.43 -22.88
N GLU A 133 -1.38 -11.45 -21.98
CA GLU A 133 -0.29 -11.12 -21.05
C GLU A 133 -0.76 -11.09 -19.60
N LYS A 134 0.10 -11.64 -18.73
CA LYS A 134 -0.08 -11.58 -17.27
C LYS A 134 0.00 -10.12 -16.82
N GLY A 135 -1.01 -9.66 -16.08
CA GLY A 135 -1.06 -8.32 -15.50
C GLY A 135 0.11 -8.03 -14.56
N ARG A 136 0.23 -6.77 -14.12
CA ARG A 136 1.30 -6.34 -13.20
C ARG A 136 1.24 -7.18 -11.92
N LYS A 137 2.42 -7.57 -11.43
CA LYS A 137 2.56 -8.29 -10.15
C LYS A 137 2.40 -7.31 -9.00
N VAL A 138 1.42 -7.56 -8.13
CA VAL A 138 1.16 -6.68 -6.99
C VAL A 138 1.04 -7.52 -5.73
N THR A 139 1.81 -7.15 -4.71
CA THR A 139 1.64 -7.63 -3.34
C THR A 139 1.02 -6.52 -2.50
N VAL A 140 -0.07 -6.81 -1.80
CA VAL A 140 -0.64 -5.92 -0.79
C VAL A 140 -0.52 -6.57 0.57
N VAL A 141 0.05 -5.87 1.54
CA VAL A 141 0.16 -6.32 2.93
C VAL A 141 -0.84 -5.54 3.75
N LEU A 142 -1.67 -6.24 4.52
CA LEU A 142 -2.75 -5.68 5.32
C LEU A 142 -2.65 -6.16 6.76
N SER A 143 -2.56 -5.20 7.67
CA SER A 143 -2.68 -5.38 9.12
C SER A 143 -4.16 -5.41 9.51
N GLY A 144 -4.61 -6.48 10.16
CA GLY A 144 -6.03 -6.79 10.40
C GLY A 144 -6.70 -5.90 11.45
N GLN A 145 -5.90 -5.34 12.37
CA GLN A 145 -6.34 -4.39 13.40
C GLN A 145 -5.88 -2.96 13.09
N ASP A 146 -5.62 -2.65 11.83
CA ASP A 146 -5.18 -1.32 11.38
C ASP A 146 -6.17 -0.24 11.85
N LEU A 147 -5.68 0.66 12.70
CA LEU A 147 -6.49 1.73 13.30
C LEU A 147 -6.88 2.84 12.31
N ILE A 148 -6.28 2.86 11.12
CA ILE A 148 -6.41 3.89 10.09
C ILE A 148 -7.37 3.44 8.99
N VAL A 149 -7.16 2.23 8.48
CA VAL A 149 -7.82 1.69 7.28
C VAL A 149 -8.71 0.52 7.67
N ASN A 150 -9.93 0.47 7.13
CA ASN A 150 -10.75 -0.74 7.20
C ASN A 150 -10.17 -1.82 6.27
N THR A 151 -9.18 -2.56 6.77
CA THR A 151 -8.41 -3.51 5.96
C THR A 151 -9.23 -4.72 5.54
N GLU A 152 -10.27 -5.09 6.28
CA GLU A 152 -11.21 -6.13 5.88
C GLU A 152 -12.02 -5.70 4.65
N ALA A 153 -12.53 -4.47 4.61
CA ALA A 153 -13.19 -3.93 3.42
C ALA A 153 -12.23 -3.82 2.23
N VAL A 154 -10.99 -3.38 2.45
CA VAL A 154 -9.95 -3.35 1.40
C VAL A 154 -9.65 -4.76 0.88
N ARG A 155 -9.53 -5.75 1.77
CA ARG A 155 -9.30 -7.15 1.41
C ARG A 155 -10.45 -7.71 0.58
N GLN A 156 -11.69 -7.47 1.00
CA GLN A 156 -12.89 -7.88 0.25
C GLN A 156 -12.96 -7.20 -1.13
N TYR A 157 -12.68 -5.89 -1.18
CA TYR A 157 -12.58 -5.15 -2.42
C TYR A 157 -11.56 -5.79 -3.35
N LEU A 158 -10.34 -6.04 -2.86
CA LEU A 158 -9.22 -6.58 -3.63
C LEU A 158 -9.47 -8.00 -4.16
N LEU A 159 -9.95 -8.92 -3.31
CA LEU A 159 -10.12 -10.33 -3.65
C LEU A 159 -11.44 -10.64 -4.36
N GLY A 160 -12.43 -9.75 -4.29
CA GLY A 160 -13.78 -9.98 -4.80
C GLY A 160 -14.58 -10.96 -3.92
N SER A 161 -15.89 -11.05 -4.16
CA SER A 161 -16.86 -11.75 -3.28
C SER A 161 -16.78 -13.30 -3.31
N SER A 162 -15.69 -13.88 -3.79
CA SER A 162 -15.55 -15.34 -3.96
C SER A 162 -14.86 -15.98 -2.75
N GLN A 163 -15.68 -16.57 -1.87
CA GLN A 163 -15.33 -17.53 -0.80
C GLN A 163 -14.43 -17.03 0.34
N TYR A 164 -15.08 -16.48 1.38
CA TYR A 164 -14.53 -16.42 2.73
C TYR A 164 -14.93 -17.68 3.52
N THR A 165 -13.95 -18.53 3.83
CA THR A 165 -14.02 -19.38 5.02
C THR A 165 -13.26 -18.66 6.12
N GLN A 166 -13.98 -18.17 7.12
CA GLN A 166 -13.38 -17.52 8.28
C GLN A 166 -12.61 -18.57 9.10
N ASN A 167 -11.29 -18.48 9.07
CA ASN A 167 -10.42 -19.13 10.05
C ASN A 167 -9.52 -18.04 10.62
N VAL A 168 -9.87 -17.56 11.82
CA VAL A 168 -9.02 -16.71 12.67
C VAL A 168 -7.73 -17.48 12.94
N THR A 169 -6.57 -16.94 12.57
CA THR A 169 -5.29 -17.64 12.81
C THR A 169 -4.17 -16.65 13.03
N LYS A 170 -3.36 -16.93 14.05
CA LYS A 170 -2.26 -16.10 14.58
C LYS A 170 -1.03 -15.98 13.65
N ASN A 171 -1.13 -16.43 12.39
CA ASN A 171 -0.01 -16.50 11.43
C ASN A 171 -0.38 -15.81 10.11
N PRO A 172 0.60 -15.21 9.38
CA PRO A 172 0.33 -14.57 8.10
C PRO A 172 -0.22 -15.58 7.10
N LYS A 173 -1.39 -15.26 6.54
CA LYS A 173 -2.00 -16.03 5.44
C LYS A 173 -1.78 -15.26 4.14
N THR A 174 -1.15 -15.91 3.17
CA THR A 174 -1.16 -15.42 1.78
C THR A 174 -2.51 -15.78 1.17
N LEU A 175 -3.22 -14.78 0.68
CA LEU A 175 -4.48 -14.93 -0.03
C LEU A 175 -4.24 -14.56 -1.49
N ILE A 176 -4.71 -15.39 -2.40
CA ILE A 176 -4.48 -15.23 -3.84
C ILE A 176 -5.83 -14.95 -4.52
N GLY A 177 -5.92 -13.86 -5.25
CA GLY A 177 -7.08 -13.57 -6.11
C GLY A 177 -7.11 -14.48 -7.34
N ALA A 178 -8.30 -14.97 -7.70
CA ALA A 178 -8.62 -15.78 -8.90
C ALA A 178 -7.57 -16.85 -9.27
N GLY A 179 -7.64 -18.01 -8.61
CA GLY A 179 -6.93 -19.21 -9.08
C GLY A 179 -6.59 -20.23 -7.98
N SER A 180 -7.52 -21.18 -7.84
CA SER A 180 -7.46 -22.49 -7.18
C SER A 180 -7.35 -22.58 -5.65
N LYS A 181 -8.26 -23.40 -5.10
CA LYS A 181 -8.33 -23.90 -3.72
C LYS A 181 -7.09 -24.71 -3.39
N GLU A 182 -6.41 -24.37 -2.31
CA GLU A 182 -5.68 -25.32 -1.46
C GLU A 182 -5.24 -24.66 -0.17
N GLU A 183 -5.62 -25.27 0.94
CA GLU A 183 -5.34 -24.81 2.29
C GLU A 183 -3.88 -25.08 2.72
N ASP A 184 -3.45 -24.18 3.57
CA ASP A 184 -2.48 -24.33 4.65
C ASP A 184 -0.97 -24.48 4.34
N ARG A 185 -0.18 -23.63 5.04
CA ARG A 185 1.30 -23.44 4.97
C ARG A 185 1.88 -22.64 3.78
N SER A 186 1.21 -21.58 3.30
CA SER A 186 1.54 -20.93 2.02
C SER A 186 2.73 -19.94 1.97
N TRP A 187 3.24 -19.36 3.07
CA TRP A 187 4.35 -18.39 2.97
C TRP A 187 5.67 -18.99 2.43
N LYS A 188 5.77 -20.34 2.48
CA LYS A 188 6.85 -21.10 1.85
C LYS A 188 6.60 -21.39 0.36
N LYS A 189 5.37 -21.29 -0.16
CA LYS A 189 5.09 -21.45 -1.59
C LYS A 189 5.79 -20.33 -2.39
N GLN A 190 6.19 -20.66 -3.61
CA GLN A 190 6.84 -19.76 -4.55
C GLN A 190 5.83 -18.66 -4.91
N TRP A 191 6.19 -17.39 -4.66
CA TRP A 191 5.40 -16.22 -5.06
C TRP A 191 4.99 -16.39 -6.53
N LYS A 192 3.68 -16.36 -6.81
CA LYS A 192 3.16 -16.65 -8.14
C LYS A 192 3.70 -15.58 -9.08
N ALA A 193 4.19 -16.01 -10.24
CA ALA A 193 4.82 -15.14 -11.22
C ALA A 193 3.82 -14.24 -11.99
N SER A 194 2.63 -13.98 -11.45
CA SER A 194 1.60 -13.09 -12.03
C SER A 194 0.43 -12.85 -11.09
N GLY A 195 -0.11 -11.63 -11.11
CA GLY A 195 -1.38 -11.28 -10.46
C GLY A 195 -1.25 -10.53 -9.13
N LEU A 196 -2.33 -10.56 -8.36
CA LEU A 196 -2.47 -9.94 -7.04
C LEU A 196 -2.29 -10.98 -5.93
N GLU A 197 -1.40 -10.69 -4.98
CA GLU A 197 -1.25 -11.42 -3.73
C GLU A 197 -1.52 -10.50 -2.54
N VAL A 198 -2.28 -11.00 -1.55
CA VAL A 198 -2.57 -10.27 -0.31
C VAL A 198 -1.94 -11.03 0.86
N LEU A 199 -1.03 -10.38 1.61
CA LEU A 199 -0.54 -10.87 2.89
C LEU A 199 -1.40 -10.29 4.00
N TRP A 200 -2.13 -11.15 4.72
CA TRP A 200 -3.00 -10.74 5.83
C TRP A 200 -2.38 -11.06 7.19
N TYR A 201 -2.32 -10.05 8.07
CA TYR A 201 -1.81 -10.16 9.43
C TYR A 201 -2.91 -9.79 10.44
N ASP A 202 -3.66 -10.80 10.89
CA ASP A 202 -4.91 -10.64 11.65
C ASP A 202 -4.82 -9.77 12.91
N THR A 203 -3.70 -9.83 13.62
CA THR A 203 -3.54 -9.21 14.96
C THR A 203 -2.68 -7.96 14.96
N LEU A 204 -2.17 -7.55 13.80
CA LEU A 204 -1.28 -6.39 13.71
C LEU A 204 -2.09 -5.12 13.51
N ASP A 205 -1.64 -4.06 14.15
CA ASP A 205 -2.01 -2.68 13.87
C ASP A 205 -1.11 -2.11 12.76
N HIS A 206 -1.47 -0.94 12.25
CA HIS A 206 -0.77 -0.22 11.20
C HIS A 206 0.73 -0.15 11.46
N SER A 207 1.55 -0.53 10.47
CA SER A 207 3.01 -0.55 10.52
C SER A 207 3.65 -1.62 11.43
N GLN A 208 2.91 -2.31 12.30
CA GLN A 208 3.48 -3.31 13.23
C GLN A 208 4.11 -4.51 12.50
N VAL A 209 3.80 -4.68 11.21
CA VAL A 209 4.46 -5.68 10.35
C VAL A 209 5.98 -5.47 10.23
N PHE A 210 6.51 -4.30 10.62
CA PHE A 210 7.94 -4.02 10.64
C PHE A 210 8.63 -4.34 11.97
N ASP A 211 7.88 -4.52 13.06
CA ASP A 211 8.40 -4.61 14.43
C ASP A 211 9.22 -5.88 14.68
N SER A 212 8.88 -6.97 14.00
CA SER A 212 9.50 -8.28 14.19
C SER A 212 10.12 -8.81 12.89
N MET A 213 11.14 -9.65 13.02
CA MET A 213 11.75 -10.30 11.85
C MET A 213 10.74 -11.25 11.19
N GLU A 214 9.96 -11.96 11.99
CA GLU A 214 8.96 -12.94 11.56
C GLU A 214 7.88 -12.30 10.70
N THR A 215 7.40 -11.12 11.09
CA THR A 215 6.36 -10.39 10.34
C THR A 215 6.93 -9.70 9.10
N ARG A 216 8.15 -9.18 9.17
CA ARG A 216 8.83 -8.48 8.06
C ARG A 216 9.40 -9.42 6.98
N GLN A 217 9.82 -10.62 7.34
CA GLN A 217 10.53 -11.55 6.44
C GLN A 217 9.71 -11.92 5.18
N PRO A 218 8.38 -12.19 5.25
CA PRO A 218 7.57 -12.42 4.06
C PRO A 218 7.61 -11.25 3.06
N ILE A 219 7.60 -10.01 3.54
CA ILE A 219 7.67 -8.80 2.70
C ILE A 219 9.03 -8.73 2.00
N VAL A 220 10.12 -8.92 2.74
CA VAL A 220 11.49 -8.94 2.18
C VAL A 220 11.63 -10.04 1.13
N LYS A 221 11.02 -11.21 1.36
CA LYS A 221 10.99 -12.31 0.38
C LYS A 221 10.25 -11.90 -0.90
N ALA A 222 9.10 -11.24 -0.79
CA ALA A 222 8.35 -10.72 -1.93
C ALA A 222 9.21 -9.77 -2.79
N ILE A 223 9.81 -8.77 -2.13
CA ILE A 223 10.67 -7.77 -2.76
C ILE A 223 11.89 -8.44 -3.42
N THR A 224 12.51 -9.41 -2.75
CA THR A 224 13.66 -10.15 -3.28
C THR A 224 13.29 -10.94 -4.52
N VAL A 225 12.12 -11.60 -4.54
CA VAL A 225 11.64 -12.32 -5.72
C VAL A 225 11.40 -11.34 -6.87
N TYR A 226 10.71 -10.24 -6.63
CA TYR A 226 10.44 -9.23 -7.66
C TYR A 226 11.70 -8.58 -8.21
N SER A 227 12.70 -8.34 -7.36
CA SER A 227 13.98 -7.74 -7.76
C SER A 227 14.82 -8.68 -8.62
N ARG A 228 14.60 -10.00 -8.55
CA ARG A 228 15.27 -11.01 -9.40
C ARG A 228 14.56 -11.28 -10.72
N MET A 229 13.36 -10.73 -10.90
CA MET A 229 12.53 -10.92 -12.10
C MET A 229 12.76 -9.87 -13.18
N GLY A 230 13.42 -8.77 -12.84
CA GLY A 230 13.70 -7.63 -13.71
C GLY A 230 15.13 -7.61 -14.21
#